data_AF-A0A2V6U938-F1
#
_entry.id   AF-A0A2V6U938-F1
#
_cell.length_a   1.000
_cell.length_b   1.000
_cell.length_c   1.000
_cell.angle_alpha   90.00
_cell.angle_beta   90.00
_cell.angle_gamma   90.00
#
_symmetry.space_group_name_H-M   'P 1'
#
loop_
_entity.id
_entity.type
_entity.pdbx_description
1 polymer ?
#
loop_
_entity_poly.entity_id
_entity_poly.type
_entity_poly.pdbx_seq_one_letter_code
_entity_poly.pdbx_strand_id
1 'polypeptide(L)'
;MSRVASVVWLVALVLVPVRARAAEYTLEVADLIDVGFHYFVRGPVGHGEGELVLPELARALDERQMSRGVILYDRDLYPAGEGLAPAYGAVAVRPTAYSSSEEKGLWKSVRWEGKPGERVVWVVRPATQHWREVREVALSDRGGELRYYIPYGVTLWPRPSKAVAFPLSTLRSGEDGGAPVWDKYLSRAVDLSDGLAAVVGTGGLNGDWVYLLVEDPPEPWTFRAVIGWAYRGSGDRIQAGTGRGSILR
;
A
#
# COMPACT_ATOMS: atom_id res chain seq x y z
N MET A 1 28.33 68.28 17.74
CA MET A 1 27.92 67.11 18.52
C MET A 1 27.08 66.19 17.63
N SER A 2 27.41 64.91 17.69
CA SER A 2 26.90 63.70 17.01
C SER A 2 25.68 63.72 16.07
N ARG A 3 25.92 63.14 14.88
CA ARG A 3 24.97 62.45 13.98
C ARG A 3 24.18 61.37 14.73
N VAL A 4 22.90 61.17 14.39
CA VAL A 4 22.27 59.84 14.46
C VAL A 4 21.35 59.69 13.24
N ALA A 5 21.88 59.04 12.21
CA ALA A 5 21.08 58.48 11.13
C ALA A 5 20.45 57.18 11.65
N SER A 6 19.12 57.09 11.64
CA SER A 6 18.41 55.87 11.98
C SER A 6 18.43 54.92 10.78
N VAL A 7 19.26 53.89 10.86
CA VAL A 7 19.33 52.80 9.89
C VAL A 7 18.18 51.84 10.20
N VAL A 8 17.17 51.82 9.33
CA VAL A 8 16.12 50.80 9.32
C VAL A 8 16.72 49.52 8.75
N TRP A 9 16.98 48.54 9.60
CA TRP A 9 17.38 47.19 9.19
C TRP A 9 16.14 46.42 8.72
N LEU A 10 15.98 46.34 7.40
CA LEU A 10 15.00 45.47 6.75
C LEU A 10 15.59 44.05 6.73
N VAL A 11 15.18 43.21 7.68
CA VAL A 11 15.48 41.78 7.67
C VAL A 11 14.73 41.17 6.49
N ALA A 12 15.40 41.06 5.35
CA ALA A 12 14.94 40.25 4.24
C ALA A 12 15.00 38.79 4.67
N LEU A 13 13.85 38.25 5.10
CA LEU A 13 13.65 36.83 5.29
C LEU A 13 13.75 36.17 3.91
N VAL A 14 14.96 35.77 3.52
CA VAL A 14 15.17 34.94 2.34
C VAL A 14 14.51 33.61 2.65
N LEU A 15 13.27 33.42 2.18
CA LEU A 15 12.74 32.09 1.91
C LEU A 15 13.65 31.49 0.85
N VAL A 16 14.74 30.85 1.29
CA VAL A 16 15.48 29.92 0.45
C VAL A 16 14.49 28.79 0.20
N PRO A 17 14.01 28.55 -1.03
CA PRO A 17 13.31 27.32 -1.30
C PRO A 17 14.32 26.22 -1.00
N VAL A 18 14.08 25.45 0.06
CA VAL A 18 14.79 24.21 0.29
C VAL A 18 14.54 23.41 -0.98
N ARG A 19 15.53 23.39 -1.89
CA ARG A 19 15.51 22.48 -3.03
C ARG A 19 15.45 21.11 -2.40
N ALA A 20 14.25 20.51 -2.42
CA ALA A 20 14.02 19.17 -1.91
C ALA A 20 15.06 18.26 -2.58
N ARG A 21 16.04 17.82 -1.79
CA ARG A 21 17.07 16.92 -2.29
C ARG A 21 16.39 15.59 -2.57
N ALA A 22 16.81 14.92 -3.65
CA ALA A 22 16.42 13.55 -3.87
C ALA A 22 16.83 12.74 -2.64
N ALA A 23 15.86 12.06 -2.04
CA ALA A 23 16.05 11.17 -0.90
C ALA A 23 15.75 9.75 -1.36
N GLU A 24 16.37 8.78 -0.69
CA GLU A 24 16.13 7.38 -0.99
C GLU A 24 15.05 6.84 -0.06
N TYR A 25 14.04 6.22 -0.65
CA TYR A 25 12.93 5.59 0.07
C TYR A 25 12.94 4.09 -0.18
N THR A 26 12.36 3.34 0.75
CA THR A 26 12.25 1.88 0.66
C THR A 26 10.79 1.46 0.84
N LEU A 27 10.34 0.48 0.06
CA LEU A 27 9.07 -0.20 0.24
C LEU A 27 9.34 -1.69 0.41
N GLU A 28 8.89 -2.23 1.54
CA GLU A 28 8.91 -3.65 1.87
C GLU A 28 7.50 -4.24 1.76
N VAL A 29 7.35 -5.34 1.02
CA VAL A 29 6.08 -6.00 0.77
C VAL A 29 6.18 -7.49 1.11
N ALA A 30 5.19 -8.01 1.83
CA ALA A 30 5.05 -9.45 2.09
C ALA A 30 3.68 -9.94 1.62
N ASP A 31 3.69 -11.00 0.82
CA ASP A 31 2.47 -11.62 0.28
C ASP A 31 2.21 -12.93 1.01
N LEU A 32 1.11 -12.99 1.77
CA LEU A 32 0.75 -14.14 2.58
C LEU A 32 -0.52 -14.80 2.08
N ILE A 33 -0.62 -16.11 2.24
CA ILE A 33 -1.93 -16.77 2.17
C ILE A 33 -2.80 -16.27 3.33
N ASP A 34 -4.11 -16.18 3.09
CA ASP A 34 -5.13 -15.76 4.06
C ASP A 34 -4.95 -16.39 5.46
N VAL A 35 -4.77 -17.71 5.54
CA VAL A 35 -4.60 -18.41 6.83
C VAL A 35 -3.35 -17.94 7.59
N GLY A 36 -2.27 -17.63 6.86
CA GLY A 36 -1.02 -17.14 7.44
C GLY A 36 -1.15 -15.72 7.97
N PHE A 37 -1.91 -14.86 7.28
CA PHE A 37 -2.22 -13.50 7.72
C PHE A 37 -3.12 -13.53 8.96
N HIS A 38 -4.23 -14.28 8.90
CA HIS A 38 -5.24 -14.35 9.97
C HIS A 38 -4.70 -14.92 11.28
N TYR A 39 -3.64 -15.73 11.23
CA TYR A 39 -2.97 -16.22 12.43
C TYR A 39 -2.53 -15.08 13.38
N PHE A 40 -2.22 -13.90 12.85
CA PHE A 40 -1.77 -12.73 13.62
C PHE A 40 -2.88 -11.75 13.96
N VAL A 41 -4.10 -11.95 13.44
CA VAL A 41 -5.23 -11.08 13.75
C VAL A 41 -5.80 -11.49 15.11
N ARG A 42 -5.33 -10.80 16.16
CA ARG A 42 -5.72 -11.07 17.55
C ARG A 42 -6.46 -9.86 18.13
N GLY A 43 -7.73 -10.04 18.46
CA GLY A 43 -8.57 -8.99 19.04
C GLY A 43 -9.57 -8.40 18.05
N PRO A 44 -10.29 -7.34 18.46
CA PRO A 44 -11.31 -6.71 17.63
C PRO A 44 -10.65 -5.94 16.47
N VAL A 45 -11.07 -6.26 15.24
CA VAL A 45 -10.61 -5.58 14.02
C VAL A 45 -11.24 -4.19 13.82
N GLY A 46 -12.17 -3.79 14.69
CA GLY A 46 -12.90 -2.53 14.56
C GLY A 46 -13.70 -2.49 13.25
N HIS A 47 -13.62 -1.38 12.54
CA HIS A 47 -14.19 -1.20 11.21
C HIS A 47 -13.28 -1.74 10.10
N GLY A 48 -12.09 -2.28 10.43
CA GLY A 48 -11.10 -2.68 9.45
C GLY A 48 -10.45 -1.47 8.77
N GLU A 49 -10.27 -0.38 9.51
CA GLU A 49 -9.76 0.91 9.04
C GLU A 49 -8.48 1.32 9.81
N GLY A 50 -7.72 0.35 10.29
CA GLY A 50 -6.41 0.57 10.93
C GLY A 50 -6.42 0.61 12.46
N GLU A 51 -7.55 0.31 13.10
CA GLU A 51 -7.66 0.34 14.57
C GLU A 51 -6.84 -0.77 15.23
N LEU A 52 -6.72 -1.92 14.58
CA LEU A 52 -5.94 -3.05 15.06
C LEU A 52 -4.48 -2.95 14.57
N VAL A 53 -3.55 -2.90 15.52
CA VAL A 53 -2.10 -3.00 15.27
C VAL A 53 -1.68 -4.47 15.28
N LEU A 54 -0.72 -4.84 14.42
CA LEU A 54 -0.24 -6.21 14.24
C LEU A 54 1.28 -6.33 14.55
N PRO A 55 1.72 -6.12 15.80
CA PRO A 55 3.15 -6.11 16.13
C PRO A 55 3.79 -7.50 16.00
N GLU A 56 3.06 -8.58 16.29
CA GLU A 56 3.55 -9.95 16.12
C GLU A 56 3.75 -10.33 14.65
N LEU A 57 2.91 -9.79 13.75
CA LEU A 57 3.08 -9.98 12.31
C LEU A 57 4.37 -9.33 11.83
N ALA A 58 4.59 -8.06 12.20
CA ALA A 58 5.80 -7.32 11.86
C ALA A 58 7.05 -8.07 12.36
N ARG A 59 7.04 -8.46 13.64
CA ARG A 59 8.14 -9.19 14.26
C ARG A 59 8.40 -10.54 13.61
N ALA A 60 7.35 -11.32 13.30
CA ALA A 60 7.51 -12.63 12.64
C ALA A 60 8.12 -12.49 11.23
N LEU A 61 7.79 -11.42 10.50
CA LEU A 61 8.39 -11.11 9.21
C LEU A 61 9.87 -10.69 9.35
N ASP A 62 10.18 -9.81 10.30
CA ASP A 62 11.53 -9.31 10.54
C ASP A 62 12.48 -10.42 11.06
N GLU A 63 11.99 -11.28 11.97
CA GLU A 63 12.76 -12.37 12.57
C GLU A 63 12.78 -13.64 11.70
N ARG A 64 12.17 -13.62 10.51
CA ARG A 64 12.09 -14.75 9.56
C ARG A 64 11.46 -16.02 10.17
N GLN A 65 10.46 -15.86 11.02
CA GLN A 65 9.82 -16.96 11.77
C GLN A 65 8.64 -17.59 11.04
N MET A 66 8.26 -17.10 9.86
CA MET A 66 7.18 -17.68 9.09
C MET A 66 7.61 -18.91 8.28
N SER A 67 6.73 -19.91 8.23
CA SER A 67 6.90 -21.05 7.35
C SER A 67 6.86 -20.60 5.88
N ARG A 68 7.72 -21.18 5.03
CA ARG A 68 7.71 -20.90 3.59
C ARG A 68 6.34 -21.16 2.94
N GLY A 69 5.57 -22.11 3.48
CA GLY A 69 4.25 -22.47 2.95
C GLY A 69 3.17 -21.40 3.12
N VAL A 70 3.39 -20.37 3.94
CA VAL A 70 2.43 -19.27 4.10
C VAL A 70 2.68 -18.09 3.16
N ILE A 71 3.78 -18.12 2.39
CA ILE A 71 4.24 -17.00 1.57
C ILE A 71 3.94 -17.27 0.10
N LEU A 72 3.49 -16.23 -0.60
CA LEU A 72 3.27 -16.25 -2.03
C LEU A 72 4.41 -15.55 -2.76
N TYR A 73 5.35 -16.35 -3.28
CA TYR A 73 6.53 -15.86 -3.97
C TYR A 73 6.23 -15.32 -5.38
N ASP A 74 5.09 -15.70 -5.97
CA ASP A 74 4.64 -15.41 -7.34
C ASP A 74 3.91 -14.07 -7.52
N ARG A 75 4.02 -13.17 -6.53
CA ARG A 75 3.45 -11.81 -6.54
C ARG A 75 4.55 -10.76 -6.54
N ASP A 76 5.02 -10.35 -7.71
CA ASP A 76 6.13 -9.40 -7.78
C ASP A 76 5.68 -7.94 -7.75
N LEU A 77 6.62 -7.07 -7.36
CA LEU A 77 6.44 -5.63 -7.24
C LEU A 77 6.99 -4.94 -8.50
N TYR A 78 6.10 -4.25 -9.22
CA TYR A 78 6.44 -3.56 -10.47
C TYR A 78 6.27 -2.04 -10.30
N PRO A 79 7.20 -1.21 -10.81
CA PRO A 79 6.99 0.23 -10.84
C PRO A 79 5.86 0.59 -11.82
N ALA A 80 5.00 1.54 -11.46
CA ALA A 80 4.13 2.17 -12.44
C ALA A 80 4.99 2.99 -13.42
N GLY A 81 5.00 2.58 -14.69
CA GLY A 81 5.75 3.27 -15.73
C GLY A 81 5.12 4.60 -16.15
N GLU A 82 5.78 5.29 -17.08
CA GLU A 82 5.39 6.61 -17.62
C GLU A 82 3.95 6.68 -18.15
N GLY A 83 3.40 5.55 -18.61
CA GLY A 83 2.00 5.51 -19.07
C GLY A 83 0.97 5.45 -17.94
N LEU A 84 1.32 4.87 -16.79
CA LEU A 84 0.38 4.61 -15.68
C LEU A 84 0.53 5.62 -14.55
N ALA A 85 1.75 5.99 -14.18
CA ALA A 85 1.99 6.87 -13.03
C ALA A 85 1.25 8.22 -13.14
N PRO A 86 1.25 8.92 -14.28
CA PRO A 86 0.52 10.19 -14.41
C PRO A 86 -0.99 10.05 -14.20
N ALA A 87 -1.59 8.93 -14.62
CA ALA A 87 -3.01 8.67 -14.41
C ALA A 87 -3.37 8.55 -12.92
N TYR A 88 -2.39 8.21 -12.07
CA TYR A 88 -2.51 8.12 -10.62
C TYR A 88 -2.07 9.41 -9.90
N GLY A 89 -1.82 10.49 -10.64
CA GLY A 89 -1.26 11.73 -10.08
C GLY A 89 0.11 11.49 -9.46
N ALA A 90 0.87 10.56 -10.02
CA ALA A 90 2.16 10.09 -9.52
C ALA A 90 3.25 10.29 -10.59
N VAL A 91 4.50 10.17 -10.16
CA VAL A 91 5.67 10.19 -11.04
C VAL A 91 6.18 8.77 -11.27
N ALA A 92 6.64 8.49 -12.49
CA ALA A 92 7.30 7.24 -12.78
C ALA A 92 8.69 7.23 -12.15
N VAL A 93 9.01 6.16 -11.43
CA VAL A 93 10.32 5.98 -10.81
C VAL A 93 10.99 4.71 -11.28
N ARG A 94 12.32 4.73 -11.29
CA ARG A 94 13.14 3.53 -11.54
C ARG A 94 13.68 3.01 -10.21
N PRO A 95 13.54 1.70 -9.94
CA PRO A 95 14.21 1.08 -8.81
C PRO A 95 15.73 1.32 -8.85
N THR A 96 16.31 1.77 -7.75
CA THR A 96 17.77 1.81 -7.54
C THR A 96 18.29 0.49 -6.97
N ALA A 97 17.46 -0.22 -6.23
CA ALA A 97 17.71 -1.59 -5.80
C ALA A 97 16.40 -2.37 -5.72
N TYR A 98 16.48 -3.67 -6.00
CA TYR A 98 15.37 -4.61 -5.87
C TYR A 98 15.86 -5.86 -5.12
N SER A 99 15.02 -6.39 -4.26
CA SER A 99 15.18 -7.70 -3.67
C SER A 99 13.92 -8.51 -3.89
N SER A 100 14.06 -9.62 -4.60
CA SER A 100 13.01 -10.62 -4.64
C SER A 100 12.90 -11.34 -3.30
N SER A 101 11.75 -11.98 -3.08
CA SER A 101 11.51 -12.87 -1.93
C SER A 101 12.40 -14.12 -1.96
N GLU A 102 12.95 -14.47 -3.11
CA GLU A 102 13.85 -15.64 -3.25
C GLU A 102 15.25 -15.36 -2.70
N GLU A 103 15.71 -14.10 -2.71
CA GLU A 103 17.08 -13.74 -2.33
C GLU A 103 17.23 -13.25 -0.87
N LYS A 104 16.24 -12.56 -0.27
CA LYS A 104 16.42 -11.91 1.06
C LYS A 104 15.43 -12.26 2.18
N GLY A 105 14.44 -13.12 1.93
CA GLY A 105 13.54 -13.60 2.98
C GLY A 105 12.08 -13.20 2.78
N LEU A 106 11.36 -12.95 3.88
CA LEU A 106 9.91 -12.80 3.90
C LEU A 106 9.43 -11.47 3.28
N TRP A 107 10.28 -10.45 3.30
CA TRP A 107 10.04 -9.15 2.67
C TRP A 107 10.65 -9.09 1.26
N LYS A 108 9.83 -8.76 0.27
CA LYS A 108 10.28 -8.17 -1.00
C LYS A 108 10.59 -6.72 -0.74
N SER A 109 11.69 -6.18 -1.25
CA SER A 109 12.04 -4.78 -1.02
C SER A 109 12.39 -4.07 -2.32
N VAL A 110 11.93 -2.85 -2.49
CA VAL A 110 12.40 -1.96 -3.55
C VAL A 110 12.87 -0.64 -2.95
N ARG A 111 13.92 -0.08 -3.55
CA ARG A 111 14.44 1.25 -3.24
C ARG A 111 14.35 2.15 -4.46
N TRP A 112 14.05 3.43 -4.24
CA TRP A 112 14.05 4.45 -5.29
C TRP A 112 14.52 5.78 -4.75
N GLU A 113 14.99 6.65 -5.65
CA GLU A 113 15.21 8.06 -5.38
C GLU A 113 13.95 8.84 -5.74
N GLY A 114 13.46 9.66 -4.82
CA GLY A 114 12.27 10.50 -5.03
C GLY A 114 12.42 11.87 -4.37
N LYS A 115 11.51 12.80 -4.68
CA LYS A 115 11.46 14.11 -4.01
C LYS A 115 10.31 14.15 -3.02
N PRO A 116 10.52 14.72 -1.82
CA PRO A 116 9.44 14.97 -0.88
C PRO A 116 8.19 15.59 -1.53
N GLY A 117 7.03 15.01 -1.26
CA GLY A 117 5.72 15.40 -1.79
C GLY A 117 5.40 14.81 -3.18
N GLU A 118 6.34 14.14 -3.85
CA GLU A 118 6.01 13.34 -5.02
C GLU A 118 5.28 12.07 -4.59
N ARG A 119 4.34 11.63 -5.42
CA ARG A 119 3.67 10.34 -5.26
C ARG A 119 4.27 9.34 -6.23
N VAL A 120 4.47 8.11 -5.79
CA VAL A 120 4.86 6.98 -6.63
C VAL A 120 3.85 5.85 -6.48
N VAL A 121 3.78 4.98 -7.49
CA VAL A 121 2.88 3.82 -7.47
C VAL A 121 3.69 2.56 -7.75
N TRP A 122 3.51 1.58 -6.87
CA TRP A 122 4.03 0.23 -7.04
C TRP A 122 2.86 -0.74 -7.22
N VAL A 123 2.98 -1.65 -8.19
CA VAL A 123 1.93 -2.60 -8.53
C VAL A 123 2.37 -3.99 -8.13
N VAL A 124 1.65 -4.59 -7.19
CA VAL A 124 1.76 -6.01 -6.84
C VAL A 124 0.74 -6.77 -7.67
N ARG A 125 1.21 -7.72 -8.47
CA ARG A 125 0.33 -8.54 -9.30
C ARG A 125 0.89 -9.96 -9.48
N PRO A 126 0.01 -10.94 -9.77
CA PRO A 126 0.45 -12.29 -10.14
C PRO A 126 1.38 -12.30 -11.34
N ALA A 127 2.49 -13.05 -11.24
CA ALA A 127 3.32 -13.40 -12.41
C ALA A 127 2.63 -14.44 -13.31
N THR A 128 1.80 -15.31 -12.72
CA THR A 128 1.11 -16.43 -13.37
C THR A 128 -0.39 -16.41 -13.07
N GLN A 129 -1.20 -17.14 -13.84
CA GLN A 129 -2.65 -17.23 -13.61
C GLN A 129 -2.96 -17.90 -12.27
N HIS A 130 -3.36 -17.11 -11.27
CA HIS A 130 -3.75 -17.64 -9.97
C HIS A 130 -5.03 -16.98 -9.47
N TRP A 131 -6.06 -17.79 -9.22
CA TRP A 131 -7.38 -17.35 -8.76
C TRP A 131 -7.38 -16.98 -7.28
N ARG A 132 -6.56 -16.00 -6.89
CA ARG A 132 -6.55 -15.43 -5.55
C ARG A 132 -7.05 -13.99 -5.57
N GLU A 133 -7.75 -13.64 -4.51
CA GLU A 133 -8.31 -12.32 -4.26
C GLU A 133 -7.74 -11.75 -2.97
N VAL A 134 -7.63 -10.42 -2.91
CA VAL A 134 -7.13 -9.74 -1.72
C VAL A 134 -8.30 -9.58 -0.74
N ARG A 135 -8.11 -10.07 0.48
CA ARG A 135 -9.11 -9.97 1.54
C ARG A 135 -8.76 -8.92 2.57
N GLU A 136 -7.49 -8.85 2.93
CA GLU A 136 -6.97 -7.90 3.89
C GLU A 136 -5.61 -7.37 3.47
N VAL A 137 -5.26 -6.22 4.02
CA VAL A 137 -3.91 -5.68 3.97
C VAL A 137 -3.50 -5.20 5.35
N ALA A 138 -2.20 -5.24 5.64
CA ALA A 138 -1.62 -4.50 6.75
C ALA A 138 -0.67 -3.44 6.19
N LEU A 139 -0.84 -2.19 6.61
CA LEU A 139 -0.04 -1.06 6.11
C LEU A 139 0.66 -0.38 7.27
N SER A 140 1.93 -0.03 7.10
CA SER A 140 2.67 0.78 8.08
C SER A 140 2.08 2.18 8.15
N ASP A 141 1.88 2.71 9.35
CA ASP A 141 1.71 4.15 9.57
C ASP A 141 3.06 4.88 9.63
N ARG A 142 3.02 6.20 9.88
CA ARG A 142 4.24 7.01 10.08
C ARG A 142 4.99 6.69 11.37
N GLY A 143 4.42 5.90 12.28
CA GLY A 143 5.12 5.33 13.43
C GLY A 143 5.85 4.02 13.10
N GLY A 144 5.63 3.46 11.91
CA GLY A 144 6.17 2.16 11.48
C GLY A 144 5.33 0.97 11.95
N GLU A 145 4.19 1.20 12.61
CA GLU A 145 3.31 0.13 13.08
C GLU A 145 2.47 -0.42 11.93
N LEU A 146 2.47 -1.74 11.74
CA LEU A 146 1.57 -2.41 10.80
C LEU A 146 0.15 -2.39 11.35
N ARG A 147 -0.77 -1.73 10.65
CA ARG A 147 -2.18 -1.63 11.00
C ARG A 147 -3.04 -2.43 10.02
N TYR A 148 -4.04 -3.13 10.53
CA TYR A 148 -4.96 -3.99 9.78
C TYR A 148 -6.01 -3.18 9.03
N TYR A 149 -6.22 -3.48 7.75
CA TYR A 149 -7.28 -2.90 6.93
C TYR A 149 -8.02 -3.95 6.10
N ILE A 150 -9.32 -3.73 5.91
CA ILE A 150 -10.16 -4.46 4.96
C ILE A 150 -10.40 -3.53 3.76
N PRO A 151 -9.90 -3.86 2.55
CA PRO A 151 -10.17 -3.07 1.36
C PRO A 151 -11.66 -3.02 1.08
N TYR A 152 -12.29 -1.85 1.26
CA TYR A 152 -13.72 -1.71 1.05
C TYR A 152 -14.03 -1.30 -0.39
N GLY A 153 -15.12 -1.83 -0.96
CA GLY A 153 -15.58 -1.45 -2.29
C GLY A 153 -16.10 -0.01 -2.33
N VAL A 154 -15.47 0.84 -3.14
CA VAL A 154 -15.81 2.27 -3.19
C VAL A 154 -17.21 2.50 -3.75
N THR A 155 -17.99 3.34 -3.08
CA THR A 155 -19.36 3.72 -3.46
C THR A 155 -19.39 5.14 -4.05
N LEU A 156 -20.58 5.63 -4.45
CA LEU A 156 -20.77 7.00 -4.94
C LEU A 156 -20.41 8.09 -3.91
N TRP A 157 -20.43 7.76 -2.62
CA TRP A 157 -20.11 8.66 -1.51
C TRP A 157 -18.95 8.06 -0.71
N PRO A 158 -17.72 8.08 -1.25
CA PRO A 158 -16.58 7.45 -0.61
C PRO A 158 -16.28 8.10 0.74
N ARG A 159 -15.86 7.27 1.69
CA ARG A 159 -15.12 7.72 2.87
C ARG A 159 -13.63 7.48 2.62
N PRO A 160 -12.75 8.49 2.77
CA PRO A 160 -11.32 8.27 2.61
C PRO A 160 -10.83 7.12 3.50
N SER A 161 -10.12 6.17 2.92
CA SER A 161 -9.49 5.05 3.62
C SER A 161 -8.15 4.71 2.98
N LYS A 162 -7.24 4.15 3.78
CA LYS A 162 -5.94 3.67 3.29
C LYS A 162 -6.04 2.36 2.51
N ALA A 163 -7.14 1.64 2.61
CA ALA A 163 -7.36 0.43 1.83
C ALA A 163 -8.73 0.50 1.14
N VAL A 164 -8.72 0.59 -0.18
CA VAL A 164 -9.93 0.66 -0.98
C VAL A 164 -9.89 -0.32 -2.14
N ALA A 165 -11.06 -0.71 -2.64
CA ALA A 165 -11.20 -1.62 -3.77
C ALA A 165 -12.02 -0.99 -4.90
N PHE A 166 -11.54 -1.19 -6.13
CA PHE A 166 -12.19 -0.81 -7.38
C PHE A 166 -12.15 -1.98 -8.38
N PRO A 167 -13.07 -2.03 -9.36
CA PRO A 167 -12.92 -2.96 -10.47
C PRO A 167 -11.58 -2.74 -11.18
N LEU A 168 -10.82 -3.81 -11.43
CA LEU A 168 -9.51 -3.74 -12.06
C LEU A 168 -9.55 -3.04 -13.42
N SER A 169 -10.64 -3.20 -14.18
CA SER A 169 -10.86 -2.47 -15.44
C SER A 169 -10.90 -0.95 -15.28
N THR A 170 -11.40 -0.46 -14.14
CA THR A 170 -11.41 0.98 -13.82
C THR A 170 -9.99 1.46 -13.55
N LEU A 171 -9.23 0.72 -12.74
CA LEU A 171 -7.86 1.05 -12.39
C LEU A 171 -6.90 1.00 -13.59
N ARG A 172 -7.15 0.07 -14.53
CA ARG A 172 -6.39 -0.08 -15.77
C ARG A 172 -6.81 0.89 -16.87
N SER A 173 -7.91 1.63 -16.71
CA SER A 173 -8.34 2.62 -17.71
C SER A 173 -7.37 3.81 -17.86
N GLY A 174 -6.44 3.98 -16.92
CA GLY A 174 -5.36 4.94 -16.99
C GLY A 174 -4.07 4.43 -17.66
N GLU A 175 -4.00 3.15 -18.04
CA GLU A 175 -2.86 2.63 -18.81
C GLU A 175 -2.77 3.33 -20.18
N ASP A 176 -1.56 3.44 -20.72
CA ASP A 176 -1.26 4.04 -22.03
C ASP A 176 -1.75 5.50 -22.22
N GLY A 177 -1.72 6.31 -21.15
CA GLY A 177 -2.11 7.72 -21.20
C GLY A 177 -3.63 7.94 -21.25
N GLY A 178 -4.40 6.95 -20.76
CA GLY A 178 -5.85 6.97 -20.71
C GLY A 178 -6.45 7.94 -19.67
N ALA A 179 -7.48 7.49 -18.97
CA ALA A 179 -8.25 8.36 -18.06
C ALA A 179 -7.44 8.76 -16.80
N PRO A 180 -7.61 9.98 -16.26
CA PRO A 180 -7.00 10.40 -15.00
C PRO A 180 -7.71 9.69 -13.82
N VAL A 181 -7.25 8.48 -13.51
CA VAL A 181 -7.81 7.60 -12.46
C VAL A 181 -7.81 8.29 -11.10
N TRP A 182 -6.75 9.04 -10.79
CA TRP A 182 -6.62 9.77 -9.53
C TRP A 182 -7.72 10.79 -9.33
N ASP A 183 -7.81 11.77 -10.23
CA ASP A 183 -8.75 12.88 -10.09
C ASP A 183 -10.19 12.39 -10.12
N LYS A 184 -10.46 11.39 -10.97
CA LYS A 184 -11.82 10.90 -11.20
C LYS A 184 -12.33 9.97 -10.08
N TYR A 185 -11.46 9.16 -9.49
CA TYR A 185 -11.88 8.09 -8.59
C TYR A 185 -11.14 8.08 -7.24
N LEU A 186 -9.81 8.19 -7.26
CA LEU A 186 -9.01 7.89 -6.05
C LEU A 186 -8.91 9.08 -5.10
N SER A 187 -8.86 10.31 -5.59
CA SER A 187 -8.62 11.53 -4.81
C SER A 187 -9.61 11.75 -3.66
N ARG A 188 -10.83 11.19 -3.77
CA ARG A 188 -11.90 11.28 -2.76
C ARG A 188 -12.02 10.05 -1.87
N ALA A 189 -11.41 8.94 -2.28
CA ALA A 189 -11.59 7.63 -1.64
C ALA A 189 -10.33 7.14 -0.93
N VAL A 190 -9.16 7.56 -1.38
CA VAL A 190 -7.87 7.15 -0.82
C VAL A 190 -7.43 8.16 0.22
N ASP A 191 -7.14 7.67 1.42
CA ASP A 191 -6.42 8.43 2.44
C ASP A 191 -4.92 8.16 2.34
N LEU A 192 -4.13 9.20 2.04
CA LEU A 192 -2.66 9.18 1.99
C LEU A 192 -2.02 9.97 3.14
N SER A 193 -2.78 10.33 4.19
CA SER A 193 -2.30 11.15 5.31
C SER A 193 -1.02 10.63 5.98
N ASP A 194 -0.83 9.30 6.02
CA ASP A 194 0.37 8.65 6.55
C ASP A 194 1.38 8.20 5.47
N GLY A 195 1.18 8.63 4.22
CA GLY A 195 2.13 8.41 3.12
C GLY A 195 2.07 7.05 2.43
N LEU A 196 1.22 6.12 2.88
CA LEU A 196 1.00 4.82 2.24
C LEU A 196 -0.48 4.45 2.20
N ALA A 197 -0.95 4.03 1.02
CA ALA A 197 -2.27 3.45 0.83
C ALA A 197 -2.24 2.29 -0.17
N ALA A 198 -3.19 1.37 -0.05
CA ALA A 198 -3.41 0.26 -0.96
C ALA A 198 -4.75 0.43 -1.72
N VAL A 199 -4.67 0.37 -3.04
CA VAL A 199 -5.84 0.33 -3.92
C VAL A 199 -5.89 -1.04 -4.58
N VAL A 200 -6.90 -1.84 -4.23
CA VAL A 200 -7.08 -3.20 -4.73
C VAL A 200 -7.93 -3.17 -6.01
N GLY A 201 -7.37 -3.67 -7.10
CA GLY A 201 -8.06 -3.92 -8.35
C GLY A 201 -8.69 -5.31 -8.35
N THR A 202 -10.01 -5.36 -8.18
CA THR A 202 -10.77 -6.62 -8.07
C THR A 202 -11.32 -7.10 -9.41
N GLY A 203 -11.65 -8.38 -9.50
CA GLY A 203 -12.38 -8.93 -10.65
C GLY A 203 -11.52 -9.18 -11.89
N GLY A 204 -10.19 -9.20 -11.74
CA GLY A 204 -9.29 -9.66 -12.79
C GLY A 204 -9.46 -11.15 -13.10
N LEU A 205 -9.26 -11.55 -14.36
CA LEU A 205 -9.27 -12.96 -14.77
C LEU A 205 -8.14 -13.77 -14.10
N ASN A 206 -7.01 -13.13 -13.84
CA ASN A 206 -5.79 -13.76 -13.33
C ASN A 206 -5.58 -13.53 -11.81
N GLY A 207 -6.60 -13.05 -11.10
CA GLY A 207 -6.52 -12.60 -9.71
C GLY A 207 -6.54 -11.09 -9.57
N ASP A 208 -6.56 -10.63 -8.32
CA ASP A 208 -6.57 -9.21 -7.99
C ASP A 208 -5.18 -8.59 -8.10
N TRP A 209 -5.12 -7.28 -8.33
CA TRP A 209 -3.89 -6.48 -8.31
C TRP A 209 -3.93 -5.52 -7.12
N VAL A 210 -2.78 -5.15 -6.58
CA VAL A 210 -2.68 -4.11 -5.53
C VAL A 210 -1.79 -3.00 -6.02
N TYR A 211 -2.32 -1.79 -6.05
CA TYR A 211 -1.58 -0.56 -6.32
C TYR A 211 -1.25 0.07 -4.97
N LEU A 212 0.02 0.01 -4.58
CA LEU A 212 0.55 0.68 -3.40
C LEU A 212 0.93 2.11 -3.79
N LEU A 213 0.16 3.08 -3.30
CA LEU A 213 0.40 4.49 -3.50
C LEU A 213 1.26 4.98 -2.33
N VAL A 214 2.40 5.58 -2.65
CA VAL A 214 3.35 6.11 -1.68
C VAL A 214 3.52 7.60 -1.93
N GLU A 215 3.36 8.42 -0.89
CA GLU A 215 3.70 9.84 -0.92
C GLU A 215 5.00 10.04 -0.14
N ASP A 216 6.03 10.51 -0.83
CA ASP A 216 7.40 10.60 -0.32
C ASP A 216 7.49 11.68 0.79
N PRO A 217 7.78 11.31 2.05
CA PRO A 217 7.89 12.28 3.15
C PRO A 217 9.18 13.11 3.04
N PRO A 218 9.32 14.18 3.83
CA PRO A 218 10.54 15.01 3.84
C PRO A 218 11.84 14.26 4.15
N GLU A 219 11.75 13.18 4.92
CA GLU A 219 12.89 12.37 5.36
C GLU A 219 12.83 10.97 4.72
N PRO A 220 13.98 10.33 4.43
CA PRO A 220 14.02 8.93 4.03
C PRO A 220 13.17 8.03 4.92
N TRP A 221 12.37 7.15 4.31
CA TRP A 221 11.45 6.29 5.04
C TRP A 221 11.39 4.88 4.46
N THR A 222 11.06 3.91 5.32
CA THR A 222 10.76 2.53 4.94
C THR A 222 9.29 2.24 5.15
N PHE A 223 8.56 2.14 4.05
CA PHE A 223 7.15 1.75 4.02
C PHE A 223 7.02 0.23 4.07
N ARG A 224 6.00 -0.29 4.75
CA ARG A 224 5.75 -1.72 4.84
C ARG A 224 4.29 -2.05 4.50
N ALA A 225 4.09 -3.07 3.67
CA ALA A 225 2.78 -3.58 3.32
C ALA A 225 2.74 -5.12 3.39
N VAL A 226 1.75 -5.68 4.06
CA VAL A 226 1.47 -7.13 4.03
C VAL A 226 0.13 -7.35 3.36
N ILE A 227 0.07 -8.26 2.40
CA ILE A 227 -1.15 -8.52 1.61
C ILE A 227 -1.64 -9.94 1.91
N GLY A 228 -2.88 -10.08 2.35
CA GLY A 228 -3.55 -11.35 2.60
C GLY A 228 -4.34 -11.83 1.39
N TRP A 229 -3.94 -12.98 0.83
CA TRP A 229 -4.49 -13.53 -0.40
C TRP A 229 -5.29 -14.81 -0.16
N ALA A 230 -6.60 -14.76 -0.40
CA ALA A 230 -7.49 -15.91 -0.30
C ALA A 230 -7.75 -16.54 -1.68
N TYR A 231 -8.13 -17.82 -1.71
CA TYR A 231 -8.68 -18.41 -2.93
C TYR A 231 -10.03 -17.78 -3.27
N ARG A 232 -10.26 -17.45 -4.54
CA ARG A 232 -11.55 -16.93 -4.99
C ARG A 232 -12.66 -17.92 -4.67
N GLY A 233 -13.71 -17.46 -3.99
CA GLY A 233 -14.87 -18.29 -3.60
C GLY A 233 -14.70 -19.09 -2.31
N SER A 234 -13.63 -18.90 -1.53
CA SER A 234 -13.47 -19.56 -0.22
C SER A 234 -14.46 -19.06 0.85
N GLY A 235 -15.07 -17.89 0.66
CA GLY A 235 -16.04 -17.29 1.58
C GLY A 235 -17.30 -18.14 1.83
N ASP A 236 -17.73 -18.96 0.86
CA ASP A 236 -18.90 -19.83 1.01
C ASP A 236 -18.66 -21.01 1.96
N ARG A 237 -17.40 -21.41 2.18
CA ARG A 237 -17.10 -22.55 3.08
C ARG A 237 -17.08 -22.17 4.55
N ILE A 238 -16.75 -20.93 4.91
CA ILE A 238 -16.69 -20.50 6.31
C ILE A 238 -18.08 -20.08 6.84
N GLN A 239 -18.97 -19.54 5.98
CA GLN A 239 -20.37 -19.31 6.37
C GLN A 239 -21.22 -20.59 6.45
N ALA A 240 -20.88 -21.65 5.70
CA ALA A 240 -21.55 -22.95 5.81
C ALA A 240 -21.23 -23.69 7.14
N GLY A 241 -20.22 -23.25 7.90
CA GLY A 241 -19.82 -23.87 9.17
C GLY A 241 -20.53 -23.34 10.42
N THR A 242 -21.35 -22.29 10.31
CA THR A 242 -22.08 -21.67 11.44
C THR A 242 -23.60 -21.73 11.27
N GLY A 243 -24.11 -22.87 10.81
CA GLY A 243 -25.52 -23.23 10.87
C GLY A 243 -25.72 -24.43 11.80
N ARG A 244 -26.32 -24.20 12.97
CA ARG A 244 -26.70 -25.22 13.97
C ARG A 244 -27.44 -26.43 13.37
N GLY A 245 -27.05 -27.62 13.84
CA GLY A 245 -28.00 -28.52 14.51
C GLY A 245 -28.63 -29.66 13.70
N SER A 246 -28.31 -30.87 14.13
CA SER A 246 -29.21 -32.04 14.24
C SER A 246 -29.95 -32.50 12.98
N ILE A 247 -29.52 -33.65 12.44
CA ILE A 247 -30.41 -34.81 12.29
C ILE A 247 -29.65 -36.08 12.71
N LEU A 248 -30.14 -36.70 13.78
CA LEU A 248 -29.93 -38.11 14.13
C LEU A 248 -30.60 -39.00 13.07
N ARG A 249 -29.87 -39.96 12.51
CA ARG A 249 -30.17 -41.41 12.53
C ARG A 249 -29.11 -42.19 11.76
#